data_AF-A0A3Q3BG96-F1
#
_entry.id   AF-A0A3Q3BG96-F1
#
_cell.length_a   1.000
_cell.length_b   1.000
_cell.length_c   1.000
_cell.angle_alpha   90.00
_cell.angle_beta   90.00
_cell.angle_gamma   90.00
#
_symmetry.space_group_name_H-M   'P 1'
#
loop_
_entity.id
_entity.type
_entity.pdbx_description
1 polymer ?
#
loop_
_entity_poly.entity_id
_entity_poly.type
_entity_poly.pdbx_seq_one_letter_code
_entity_poly.pdbx_strand_id
1 'polypeptide(L)' 'NSEDPCCEYQMCKLKSGAQCAYGECCYNCQYLPGGTVCRSGKDECDLPEFCNGSSFKKLINPHLHSGTSETCWN' A
#
# COMPACT_ATOMS: atom_id res chain seq x y z
N ASN A 1 -7.98 21.98 -7.65
CA ASN A 1 -7.38 22.41 -6.38
C ASN A 1 -6.25 21.43 -6.07
N SER A 2 -4.99 21.83 -6.25
CA SER A 2 -3.83 20.91 -6.27
C SER A 2 -2.86 21.14 -5.10
N GLU A 3 -3.40 21.40 -3.91
CA GLU A 3 -2.61 21.44 -2.68
C GLU A 3 -2.64 20.07 -2.01
N ASP A 4 -1.81 19.16 -2.54
CA ASP A 4 -1.46 17.96 -1.81
C ASP A 4 -0.66 18.39 -0.56
N PRO A 5 -1.12 18.06 0.66
CA PRO A 5 -0.45 18.48 1.89
C PRO A 5 0.93 17.85 2.09
N CYS A 6 1.29 16.85 1.28
CA CYS A 6 2.53 16.10 1.31
C CYS A 6 3.46 16.42 0.13
N CYS A 7 2.94 16.97 -0.97
CA CYS A 7 3.69 17.22 -2.21
C CYS A 7 3.72 18.70 -2.62
N GLU A 8 4.91 19.21 -2.89
CA GLU A 8 5.14 20.47 -3.61
C GLU A 8 5.04 20.20 -5.11
N TYR A 9 3.83 20.23 -5.65
CA TYR A 9 3.54 19.79 -7.03
C TYR A 9 4.37 20.54 -8.09
N GLN A 10 4.66 21.83 -7.87
CA GLN A 10 5.44 22.66 -8.81
C GLN A 10 6.89 22.18 -8.96
N MET A 11 7.43 21.56 -7.90
CA MET A 11 8.81 21.08 -7.87
C MET A 11 8.90 19.55 -7.96
N CYS A 12 7.75 18.85 -7.99
CA CYS A 12 7.67 17.39 -7.87
C CYS A 12 8.47 16.85 -6.66
N LYS A 13 8.39 17.55 -5.52
CA LYS A 13 9.11 17.20 -4.29
C LYS A 13 8.16 16.92 -3.15
N LEU A 14 8.59 16.06 -2.23
CA LEU A 14 7.92 15.91 -0.94
C LEU A 14 8.18 17.14 -0.08
N LYS A 15 7.16 17.59 0.63
CA LYS A 15 7.27 18.64 1.64
C LYS A 15 8.15 18.14 2.80
N SER A 16 8.76 19.07 3.54
CA SER A 16 9.56 18.73 4.71
C SER A 16 8.77 17.85 5.69
N GLY A 17 9.36 16.73 6.10
CA GLY A 17 8.75 15.76 7.01
C GLY A 17 7.82 14.73 6.36
N ALA A 18 7.47 14.89 5.08
CA ALA A 18 6.70 13.89 4.35
C ALA A 18 7.59 12.73 3.88
N GLN A 19 7.15 11.50 4.15
CA GLN A 19 7.78 10.28 3.65
C GLN A 19 7.15 9.80 2.34
N CYS A 20 5.88 10.15 2.12
CA CYS A 20 5.10 9.81 0.94
C CYS A 20 4.08 10.90 0.65
N ALA A 21 3.55 10.92 -0.57
CA ALA A 21 2.41 11.76 -0.94
C ALA A 21 1.28 10.98 -1.62
N TYR A 22 1.60 9.82 -2.18
CA TYR A 22 0.65 9.00 -2.93
C TYR A 22 0.86 7.51 -2.63
N GLY A 23 -0.09 6.70 -3.05
CA GLY A 23 -0.11 5.24 -2.85
C GLY A 23 -0.93 4.82 -1.64
N GLU A 24 -1.44 3.59 -1.67
CA GLU A 24 -2.38 3.07 -0.66
C GLU A 24 -1.75 2.86 0.72
N CYS A 25 -0.41 2.81 0.79
CA CYS A 25 0.33 2.74 2.04
C CYS A 25 0.76 4.12 2.57
N CYS A 26 0.17 5.21 2.07
CA CYS A 26 0.45 6.58 2.51
C CYS A 26 -0.74 7.18 3.26
N TYR A 27 -0.52 7.60 4.50
CA TYR A 27 -1.54 8.27 5.31
C TYR A 27 -0.91 9.42 6.09
N ASN A 28 -1.49 10.62 6.02
CA ASN A 28 -0.94 11.84 6.62
C ASN A 28 0.56 12.04 6.31
N CYS A 29 0.94 11.81 5.05
CA CYS A 29 2.30 11.93 4.55
C CYS A 29 3.32 10.95 5.15
N GLN A 30 2.88 9.92 5.89
CA GLN A 30 3.72 8.89 6.49
C GLN A 30 3.37 7.51 5.93
N TYR A 31 4.35 6.59 5.97
CA TYR A 31 4.08 5.20 5.64
C TYR A 31 3.20 4.56 6.72
N LEU A 32 2.19 3.82 6.29
CA LEU A 32 1.43 2.96 7.19
C LEU A 32 2.34 1.87 7.78
N PRO A 33 2.15 1.46 9.05
CA PRO A 33 2.97 0.42 9.68
C PRO A 33 3.02 -0.88 8.88
N GLY A 34 4.14 -1.59 9.00
CA GLY A 34 4.30 -2.92 8.41
C GLY A 34 3.21 -3.89 8.88
N GLY A 35 2.63 -4.64 7.95
CA GLY A 35 1.50 -5.54 8.21
C GLY A 35 0.13 -4.87 8.17
N THR A 36 0.04 -3.58 7.88
CA THR A 36 -1.26 -2.92 7.64
C THR A 36 -1.86 -3.41 6.33
N VAL A 37 -3.12 -3.88 6.34
CA VAL A 37 -3.83 -4.24 5.10
C VAL A 37 -4.15 -2.97 4.32
N CYS A 38 -3.60 -2.83 3.13
CA CYS A 38 -3.91 -1.70 2.22
C CYS A 38 -4.95 -2.07 1.17
N ARG A 39 -5.04 -3.36 0.82
CA ARG A 39 -6.09 -3.87 -0.06
C ARG A 39 -6.62 -5.19 0.48
N SER A 40 -7.92 -5.23 0.73
CA SER A 40 -8.62 -6.47 1.06
C SER A 40 -8.70 -7.39 -0.16
N GLY A 41 -8.61 -8.69 0.10
CA GLY A 41 -9.00 -9.70 -0.88
C GLY A 41 -10.49 -9.59 -1.20
N LYS A 42 -10.86 -9.70 -2.47
CA LYS A 42 -12.26 -9.70 -2.92
C LYS A 42 -12.95 -11.05 -2.69
N ASP A 43 -12.18 -12.12 -2.70
CA ASP A 43 -12.63 -13.51 -2.57
C ASP A 43 -11.51 -14.37 -1.98
N GLU A 44 -11.76 -15.67 -1.87
CA GLU A 44 -10.81 -16.65 -1.33
C GLU A 44 -9.55 -16.85 -2.18
N CYS A 45 -9.56 -16.42 -3.44
CA CYS A 45 -8.46 -16.54 -4.39
C CYS A 45 -7.67 -15.23 -4.55
N ASP A 46 -8.28 -14.11 -4.19
CA ASP A 46 -7.68 -12.80 -4.19
C ASP A 46 -7.00 -12.51 -2.85
N LEU A 47 -5.68 -12.65 -2.82
CA LEU A 47 -4.91 -12.48 -1.60
C LEU A 47 -4.89 -11.01 -1.13
N PRO A 48 -5.06 -10.74 0.17
CA PRO A 48 -4.89 -9.40 0.69
C PRO A 48 -3.46 -8.90 0.52
N GLU A 49 -3.33 -7.60 0.31
CA GLU A 49 -2.04 -6.92 0.21
C GLU A 49 -1.78 -6.06 1.46
N PHE A 50 -0.52 -5.99 1.83
CA PHE A 50 -0.06 -5.36 3.07
C PHE A 50 1.02 -4.32 2.80
N CYS A 51 1.05 -3.29 3.64
CA CYS A 51 2.14 -2.33 3.70
C CYS A 51 3.35 -2.93 4.40
N ASN A 52 4.55 -2.54 3.97
CA ASN A 52 5.81 -2.98 4.58
C ASN A 52 6.36 -2.02 5.65
N GLY A 53 5.75 -0.85 5.84
CA GLY A 53 6.20 0.15 6.80
C GLY A 53 7.36 1.05 6.32
N SER A 54 7.88 0.83 5.12
CA SER A 54 9.06 1.54 4.61
C SER A 54 8.92 2.08 3.20
N SER A 55 7.80 1.79 2.53
CA SER A 55 7.52 2.24 1.18
C SER A 55 6.02 2.43 0.95
N PHE A 56 5.68 3.18 -0.10
CA PHE A 56 4.29 3.33 -0.55
C PHE A 56 3.77 2.08 -1.27
N LYS A 57 4.63 1.08 -1.53
CA LYS A 57 4.28 -0.14 -2.27
C LYS A 57 3.58 -1.13 -1.36
N LYS A 58 2.58 -1.78 -1.94
CA LYS A 58 1.90 -2.93 -1.35
C LYS A 58 2.71 -4.19 -1.63
N LEU A 59 2.68 -5.13 -0.69
CA LEU A 59 3.24 -6.46 -0.85
C LEU A 59 2.10 -7.49 -0.73
N ILE A 60 2.11 -8.48 -1.61
CA ILE A 60 1.34 -9.71 -1.37
C ILE A 60 2.02 -10.42 -0.20
N ASN A 61 1.25 -10.94 0.76
CA ASN A 61 1.81 -11.74 1.84
C ASN A 61 2.55 -12.95 1.25
N PRO A 62 3.89 -13.04 1.34
CA PRO A 62 4.65 -14.11 0.70
C PRO A 62 4.39 -15.48 1.35
N HIS A 63 3.86 -15.50 2.58
CA HIS A 63 3.48 -16.74 3.27
C HIS A 63 2.12 -17.28 2.82
N LEU A 64 1.35 -16.46 2.11
CA LEU A 64 0.10 -16.87 1.50
C LEU A 64 0.42 -17.10 0.02
N HIS A 65 0.84 -18.33 -0.33
CA HIS A 65 0.91 -18.69 -1.73
C HIS A 65 -0.49 -18.56 -2.33
N SER A 66 -0.56 -17.99 -3.53
CA SER A 66 -1.72 -18.12 -4.40
C SER A 66 -2.08 -19.61 -4.47
N GLY A 67 -3.21 -20.01 -3.86
CA GLY A 67 -3.74 -21.36 -3.95
C GLY A 67 -3.16 -22.40 -2.98
N THR A 68 -3.52 -22.32 -1.70
CA THR A 68 -3.54 -23.55 -0.87
C THR A 68 -4.95 -24.05 -0.56
N SER A 69 -5.98 -23.47 -1.17
CA SER A 69 -7.27 -24.15 -1.33
C SER A 69 -7.35 -24.73 -2.74
N GLU A 70 -7.73 -26.00 -2.84
CA GLU A 70 -7.99 -26.71 -4.11
C GLU A 70 -9.14 -26.06 -4.93
N THR A 71 -9.77 -24.99 -4.41
CA THR A 71 -10.92 -24.29 -4.99
C THR A 71 -10.55 -23.16 -5.96
N CYS A 72 -9.33 -22.62 -5.89
CA CYS A 72 -8.92 -21.44 -6.68
C CYS A 72 -8.33 -21.75 -8.07
N TRP A 73 -8.23 -23.03 -8.43
CA TRP A 73 -7.63 -23.52 -9.69
C TRP A 73 -8.65 -24.16 -10.65
N ASN A 74 -9.95 -24.18 -10.30
CA ASN A 74 -11.01 -24.76 -11.12
C ASN A 74 -11.72 -23.71 -11.99
#